data_AF-A0A2T1D4S7-F1
#
_entry.id   AF-A0A2T1D4S7-F1
#
_cell.length_a   1.000
_cell.length_b   1.000
_cell.length_c   1.000
_cell.angle_alpha   90.00
_cell.angle_beta   90.00
_cell.angle_gamma   90.00
#
_symmetry.space_group_name_H-M   'P 1'
#
loop_
_entity.id
_entity.type
_entity.pdbx_description
1 polymer ?
#
loop_
_entity_poly.entity_id
_entity_poly.type
_entity_poly.pdbx_seq_one_letter_code
_entity_poly.pdbx_strand_id
1 'polypeptide(L)'
;SLYRRGILQPPAPKEVELSAQLMPCAEAAKPVRVKWKAKGALSVSLYQDNNLVPGNFRPSDECEITIVNNTIFRVVADYGNGETAQKETNVNLNSQVPSVGEGDNPVYVVGGLQPSLWEAKPPTIELDGTVNAVFAGLGDRISDHKIQGIEVLELSVNQVMDYRKLGTAISLLQRWQPQIDQTATIQTGDQFVRLEYQGQMRGFQSFFSTINSLLNSPDAQATVSLKITLEFKPALPANASNISSIKQTLDRNPVERLNLMARVVY
;
A
#
# COMPACT_ATOMS: atom_id res chain seq x y z
N SER A 1 -11.54 -32.79 31.69
CA SER A 1 -10.75 -31.77 32.40
C SER A 1 -10.29 -30.71 31.40
N LEU A 2 -10.82 -29.49 31.60
CA LEU A 2 -10.35 -28.16 31.19
C LEU A 2 -9.64 -27.93 29.83
N TYR A 3 -10.34 -27.17 28.99
CA TYR A 3 -9.86 -26.12 28.08
C TYR A 3 -8.40 -25.68 28.29
N ARG A 4 -7.56 -25.77 27.24
CA ARG A 4 -6.35 -24.94 27.13
C ARG A 4 -6.66 -23.72 26.27
N ARG A 5 -6.63 -22.55 26.93
CA ARG A 5 -6.67 -21.20 26.34
C ARG A 5 -5.74 -21.13 25.12
N GLY A 6 -6.31 -20.82 23.96
CA GLY A 6 -5.56 -20.31 22.82
C GLY A 6 -4.99 -18.95 23.21
N ILE A 7 -3.68 -18.90 23.44
CA ILE A 7 -2.96 -17.64 23.52
C ILE A 7 -2.89 -17.16 22.07
N LEU A 8 -3.70 -16.13 21.75
CA LEU A 8 -3.47 -15.27 20.60
C LEU A 8 -2.01 -14.85 20.68
N GLN A 9 -1.16 -15.36 19.78
CA GLN A 9 0.19 -14.83 19.64
C GLN A 9 0.03 -13.34 19.31
N PRO A 10 0.67 -12.43 20.06
CA PRO A 10 0.65 -11.03 19.71
C PRO A 10 1.15 -10.87 18.27
N PRO A 11 0.53 -10.01 17.46
CA PRO A 11 0.94 -9.82 16.07
C PRO A 11 2.44 -9.52 16.03
N ALA A 12 3.16 -10.18 15.13
CA ALA A 12 4.59 -9.99 14.97
C ALA A 12 4.91 -8.50 14.76
N PRO A 13 6.04 -7.99 15.27
CA PRO A 13 6.43 -6.60 15.09
C PRO A 13 6.42 -6.24 13.61
N LYS A 14 5.84 -5.09 13.27
CA LYS A 14 5.82 -4.57 11.91
C LYS A 14 7.21 -4.05 11.58
N GLU A 15 7.96 -4.81 10.80
CA GLU A 15 9.34 -4.50 10.42
C GLU A 15 9.42 -3.98 8.98
N VAL A 16 10.28 -2.97 8.79
CA VAL A 16 10.64 -2.40 7.49
C VAL A 16 12.14 -2.61 7.29
N GLU A 17 12.48 -3.36 6.25
CA GLU A 17 13.85 -3.48 5.76
C GLU A 17 14.08 -2.39 4.71
N LEU A 18 15.22 -1.70 4.78
CA LEU A 18 15.64 -0.69 3.80
C LEU A 18 17.15 -0.81 3.57
N SER A 19 17.53 -0.81 2.29
CA SER A 19 18.91 -0.81 1.84
C SER A 19 19.08 0.19 0.69
N ALA A 20 20.24 0.84 0.63
CA ALA A 20 20.60 1.73 -0.45
C ALA A 20 22.04 1.44 -0.87
N GLN A 21 22.25 1.15 -2.14
CA GLN A 21 23.54 0.75 -2.69
C GLN A 21 23.97 1.76 -3.75
N LEU A 22 25.13 2.40 -3.53
CA LEU A 22 25.74 3.26 -4.53
C LEU A 22 26.21 2.42 -5.72
N MET A 23 25.79 2.80 -6.93
CA MET A 23 26.16 2.11 -8.15
C MET A 23 27.44 2.73 -8.73
N PRO A 24 28.33 1.94 -9.36
CA PRO A 24 29.53 2.47 -10.00
C PRO A 24 29.16 3.43 -11.13
N CYS A 25 29.60 4.69 -11.01
CA CYS A 25 29.42 5.71 -12.05
C CYS A 25 30.62 6.67 -12.03
N ALA A 26 31.10 7.11 -13.19
CA ALA A 26 32.20 8.06 -13.33
C ALA A 26 31.74 9.53 -13.21
N GLU A 27 30.44 9.79 -13.33
CA GLU A 27 29.87 11.13 -13.36
C GLU A 27 29.69 11.72 -11.95
N ALA A 28 29.53 13.03 -11.85
CA ALA A 28 29.31 13.72 -10.57
C ALA A 28 27.99 13.31 -9.90
N ALA A 29 26.96 13.02 -10.71
CA ALA A 29 25.70 12.47 -10.26
C ALA A 29 25.81 10.93 -10.20
N LYS A 30 25.63 10.36 -9.01
CA LYS A 30 25.79 8.92 -8.77
C LYS A 30 24.42 8.24 -8.68
N PRO A 31 24.18 7.15 -9.44
CA PRO A 31 22.99 6.34 -9.26
C PRO A 31 23.07 5.54 -7.96
N VAL A 32 21.95 5.43 -7.27
CA VAL A 32 21.77 4.63 -6.05
C VAL A 32 20.60 3.70 -6.26
N ARG A 33 20.82 2.41 -6.06
CA ARG A 33 19.74 1.43 -5.99
C ARG A 33 19.19 1.38 -4.57
N VAL A 34 17.95 1.82 -4.39
CA VAL A 34 17.23 1.78 -3.11
C VAL A 34 16.26 0.62 -3.15
N LYS A 35 16.29 -0.24 -2.13
CA LYS A 35 15.46 -1.44 -2.03
C LYS A 35 14.88 -1.58 -0.64
N TRP A 36 13.61 -1.93 -0.57
CA TRP A 36 12.90 -2.09 0.70
C TRP A 36 11.97 -3.27 0.70
N LYS A 37 11.58 -3.66 1.92
CA LYS A 37 10.62 -4.72 2.18
C LYS A 37 9.88 -4.41 3.48
N ALA A 38 8.58 -4.14 3.35
CA ALA A 38 7.65 -3.86 4.42
C ALA A 38 6.51 -4.90 4.34
N LYS A 39 6.72 -6.06 4.95
CA LYS A 39 5.77 -7.18 4.84
C LYS A 39 4.43 -6.82 5.49
N GLY A 40 3.34 -6.90 4.71
CA GLY A 40 1.99 -6.62 5.20
C GLY A 40 1.61 -5.13 5.23
N ALA A 41 2.48 -4.24 4.76
CA ALA A 41 2.12 -2.85 4.54
C ALA A 41 1.11 -2.73 3.38
N LEU A 42 0.21 -1.76 3.50
CA LEU A 42 -0.78 -1.41 2.48
C LEU A 42 -0.18 -0.45 1.45
N SER A 43 0.62 0.51 1.91
CA SER A 43 1.33 1.47 1.08
C SER A 43 2.72 1.74 1.63
N VAL A 44 3.59 2.23 0.75
CA VAL A 44 4.93 2.70 1.10
C VAL A 44 5.16 4.07 0.49
N SER A 45 5.69 4.99 1.29
CA SER A 45 6.23 6.26 0.83
C SER A 45 7.75 6.24 0.98
N LEU A 46 8.46 6.60 -0.09
CA LEU A 46 9.91 6.79 -0.08
C LEU A 46 10.23 8.28 -0.04
N TYR A 47 11.13 8.68 0.85
CA TYR A 47 11.63 10.04 0.95
C TYR A 47 13.13 10.06 0.70
N GLN A 48 13.57 11.14 0.04
CA GLN A 48 14.96 11.51 -0.16
C GLN A 48 15.19 12.86 0.52
N ASP A 49 16.02 12.90 1.55
CA ASP A 49 16.33 14.12 2.32
C ASP A 49 15.05 14.86 2.77
N ASN A 50 14.10 14.08 3.31
CA ASN A 50 12.75 14.50 3.71
C ASN A 50 11.79 14.94 2.58
N ASN A 51 12.23 14.93 1.33
CA ASN A 51 11.35 15.18 0.18
C ASN A 51 10.71 13.87 -0.27
N LEU A 52 9.39 13.87 -0.49
CA LEU A 52 8.70 12.70 -1.02
C LEU A 52 9.20 12.42 -2.43
N VAL A 53 9.71 11.21 -2.66
CA VAL A 53 10.02 10.73 -4.00
C VAL A 53 8.69 10.42 -4.68
N PRO A 54 8.36 11.04 -5.82
CA PRO A 54 7.12 10.75 -6.51
C PRO A 54 7.15 9.32 -7.04
N GLY A 55 6.16 8.51 -6.67
CA GLY A 55 6.07 7.14 -7.12
C GLY A 55 4.95 6.38 -6.44
N ASN A 56 4.41 5.39 -7.15
CA ASN A 56 3.48 4.42 -6.57
C ASN A 56 4.28 3.19 -6.14
N PHE A 57 4.91 3.29 -4.98
CA PHE A 57 5.83 2.29 -4.46
C PHE A 57 5.08 1.12 -3.82
N ARG A 58 5.56 -0.10 -4.06
CA ARG A 58 4.98 -1.30 -3.46
C ARG A 58 5.54 -1.54 -2.06
N PRO A 59 4.83 -2.33 -1.23
CA PRO A 59 5.35 -2.78 0.07
C PRO A 59 6.73 -3.45 -0.01
N SER A 60 7.04 -4.15 -1.10
CA SER A 60 8.39 -4.67 -1.39
C SER A 60 8.75 -4.28 -2.82
N ASP A 61 9.76 -3.46 -2.97
CA ASP A 61 10.12 -2.86 -4.26
C ASP A 61 11.57 -2.39 -4.27
N GLU A 62 12.03 -1.95 -5.44
CA GLU A 62 13.31 -1.28 -5.63
C GLU A 62 13.22 -0.19 -6.70
N CYS A 63 14.00 0.87 -6.53
CA CYS A 63 14.12 1.94 -7.53
C CYS A 63 15.56 2.46 -7.61
N GLU A 64 15.89 3.07 -8.74
CA GLU A 64 17.15 3.78 -8.94
C GLU A 64 16.94 5.28 -8.83
N ILE A 65 17.72 5.93 -7.96
CA ILE A 65 17.64 7.37 -7.70
C ILE A 65 19.05 7.97 -7.83
N THR A 66 19.14 9.11 -8.48
CA THR A 66 20.41 9.82 -8.65
C THR A 66 20.64 10.80 -7.50
N ILE A 67 21.83 10.75 -6.91
CA ILE A 67 22.26 11.69 -5.85
C ILE A 67 23.51 12.45 -6.29
N VAL A 68 23.66 13.68 -5.82
CA VAL A 68 24.86 14.53 -6.03
C VAL A 68 25.62 14.81 -4.73
N ASN A 69 24.98 14.59 -3.59
CA ASN A 69 25.52 14.76 -2.24
C ASN A 69 25.24 13.51 -1.40
N ASN A 70 25.77 13.46 -0.18
CA ASN A 70 25.32 12.47 0.79
C ASN A 70 23.81 12.63 1.02
N THR A 71 23.09 11.52 1.02
CA THR A 71 21.63 11.53 1.01
C THR A 71 21.09 10.49 1.98
N ILE A 72 20.03 10.87 2.69
CA ILE A 72 19.26 9.97 3.55
C ILE A 72 18.01 9.52 2.79
N PHE A 73 17.83 8.20 2.70
CA PHE A 73 16.59 7.60 2.24
C PHE A 73 15.77 7.15 3.44
N ARG A 74 14.48 7.47 3.43
CA ARG A 74 13.52 7.04 4.45
C ARG A 74 12.34 6.35 3.79
N VAL A 75 12.02 5.15 4.24
CA VAL A 75 10.79 4.45 3.87
C VAL A 75 9.82 4.54 5.03
N VAL A 76 8.59 4.94 4.74
CA VAL A 76 7.45 4.87 5.66
C VAL A 76 6.48 3.87 5.10
N ALA A 77 6.25 2.79 5.84
CA ALA A 77 5.26 1.78 5.54
C ALA A 77 4.00 2.05 6.36
N ASP A 78 2.86 2.17 5.68
CA ASP A 78 1.55 2.30 6.29
C ASP A 78 0.86 0.93 6.30
N TYR A 79 0.34 0.54 7.45
CA TYR A 79 -0.36 -0.73 7.65
C TYR A 79 -1.86 -0.56 7.95
N GLY A 80 -2.38 0.66 7.80
CA GLY A 80 -3.73 1.08 8.15
C GLY A 80 -3.86 1.56 9.60
N ASN A 81 -4.95 2.28 9.90
CA ASN A 81 -5.31 2.76 11.25
C ASN A 81 -4.26 3.66 11.92
N GLY A 82 -3.46 4.39 11.14
CA GLY A 82 -2.36 5.21 11.66
C GLY A 82 -1.17 4.39 12.17
N GLU A 83 -1.18 3.06 11.97
CA GLU A 83 -0.06 2.21 12.31
C GLU A 83 1.00 2.28 11.21
N THR A 84 2.04 3.07 11.43
CA THR A 84 3.16 3.23 10.52
C THR A 84 4.44 2.64 11.11
N ALA A 85 5.28 2.06 10.27
CA ALA A 85 6.67 1.78 10.61
C ALA A 85 7.60 2.50 9.63
N GLN A 86 8.74 2.99 10.11
CA GLN A 86 9.70 3.69 9.27
C GLN A 86 11.11 3.18 9.45
N LYS A 87 11.90 3.27 8.38
CA LYS A 87 13.32 2.94 8.39
C LYS A 87 14.09 3.95 7.55
N GLU A 88 15.27 4.32 8.02
CA GLU A 88 16.19 5.22 7.34
C GLU A 88 17.49 4.51 7.01
N THR A 89 18.13 4.93 5.91
CA THR A 89 19.48 4.54 5.55
C THR A 89 20.20 5.72 4.90
N ASN A 90 21.52 5.80 5.07
CA ASN A 90 22.35 6.88 4.54
C ASN A 90 23.28 6.34 3.45
N VAL A 91 23.35 7.05 2.34
CA VAL A 91 24.35 6.84 1.29
C VAL A 91 25.40 7.96 1.38
N ASN A 92 26.60 7.58 1.84
CA ASN A 92 27.75 8.45 1.89
C ASN A 92 28.59 8.30 0.62
N LEU A 93 28.77 9.38 -0.14
CA LEU A 93 29.63 9.45 -1.32
C LEU A 93 31.13 9.45 -0.92
N ASN A 94 31.42 9.80 0.32
CA ASN A 94 32.77 9.78 0.91
C ASN A 94 32.91 8.57 1.83
N SER A 95 33.16 7.38 1.26
CA SER A 95 33.38 6.17 2.06
C SER A 95 34.79 6.15 2.65
N GLN A 96 35.01 6.84 3.79
CA GLN A 96 35.99 6.43 4.80
C GLN A 96 35.47 6.76 6.23
N VAL A 97 35.42 5.70 7.06
CA VAL A 97 35.31 5.61 8.54
C VAL A 97 33.90 5.45 9.17
N PRO A 98 33.69 4.52 10.15
CA PRO A 98 32.38 4.09 10.66
C PRO A 98 31.88 4.78 11.95
N SER A 99 30.54 4.82 12.09
CA SER A 99 29.63 4.90 13.26
C SER A 99 29.84 5.84 14.47
N VAL A 100 28.66 6.22 15.02
CA VAL A 100 28.28 6.56 16.42
C VAL A 100 27.94 8.04 16.71
N GLY A 101 26.76 8.28 17.33
CA GLY A 101 26.52 9.42 18.24
C GLY A 101 25.09 9.98 18.29
N GLU A 102 24.36 9.71 19.38
CA GLU A 102 23.15 10.43 19.84
C GLU A 102 23.42 11.92 20.12
N GLY A 103 22.39 12.78 20.07
CA GLY A 103 22.42 14.10 20.72
C GLY A 103 21.49 15.20 20.18
N ASP A 104 20.34 15.36 20.85
CA ASP A 104 19.62 16.58 21.25
C ASP A 104 19.47 17.84 20.32
N ASN A 105 18.20 18.09 19.96
CA ASN A 105 17.39 19.33 20.08
C ASN A 105 17.67 20.61 19.24
N PRO A 106 16.62 21.47 19.05
CA PRO A 106 16.22 21.94 17.71
C PRO A 106 16.59 23.39 17.43
N VAL A 107 16.73 23.72 16.14
CA VAL A 107 16.80 25.12 15.69
C VAL A 107 15.57 25.41 14.85
N TYR A 108 14.68 26.24 15.41
CA TYR A 108 13.63 26.93 14.67
C TYR A 108 14.27 27.82 13.60
N VAL A 109 13.91 27.61 12.34
CA VAL A 109 14.11 28.61 11.28
C VAL A 109 12.76 28.84 10.60
N VAL A 110 12.17 29.98 10.94
CA VAL A 110 11.04 30.60 10.23
C VAL A 110 11.60 31.28 8.98
N GLY A 111 10.99 31.05 7.83
CA GLY A 111 11.17 31.95 6.68
C GLY A 111 11.11 31.30 5.30
N GLY A 112 9.93 30.86 4.89
CA GLY A 112 9.59 30.65 3.49
C GLY A 112 8.09 30.72 3.36
N LEU A 113 7.57 31.68 2.58
CA LEU A 113 6.13 31.89 2.37
C LEU A 113 5.45 30.54 2.05
N GLN A 114 4.71 30.02 3.02
CA GLN A 114 3.72 28.99 2.77
C GLN A 114 2.63 29.62 1.90
N PRO A 115 2.29 29.06 0.73
CA PRO A 115 0.95 29.26 0.21
C PRO A 115 -0.01 28.80 1.31
N SER A 116 -1.04 29.60 1.56
CA SER A 116 -2.02 29.40 2.64
C SER A 116 -2.40 27.93 2.79
N LEU A 117 -2.02 27.33 3.93
CA LEU A 117 -2.33 25.98 4.40
C LEU A 117 -3.83 25.62 4.41
N TRP A 118 -4.70 26.52 3.95
CA TRP A 118 -6.15 26.47 4.11
C TRP A 118 -6.94 26.15 2.84
N GLU A 119 -6.31 25.88 1.69
CA GLU A 119 -7.05 25.55 0.44
C GLU A 119 -6.47 24.41 -0.41
N ALA A 120 -5.40 23.74 0.02
CA ALA A 120 -4.88 22.58 -0.71
C ALA A 120 -5.82 21.38 -0.47
N LYS A 121 -6.88 21.25 -1.28
CA LYS A 121 -7.76 20.09 -1.24
C LYS A 121 -6.91 18.84 -1.54
N PRO A 122 -6.89 17.83 -0.65
CA PRO A 122 -6.00 16.69 -0.81
C PRO A 122 -6.33 15.95 -2.12
N PRO A 123 -5.34 15.63 -2.96
CA PRO A 123 -5.56 14.91 -4.21
C PRO A 123 -5.82 13.41 -3.98
N THR A 124 -5.62 12.95 -2.75
CA THR A 124 -5.75 11.55 -2.34
C THR A 124 -6.71 11.45 -1.15
N ILE A 125 -7.63 10.49 -1.22
CA ILE A 125 -8.54 10.12 -0.13
C ILE A 125 -8.18 8.71 0.31
N GLU A 126 -8.06 8.48 1.61
CA GLU A 126 -7.81 7.17 2.19
C GLU A 126 -8.87 6.86 3.24
N LEU A 127 -9.46 5.67 3.17
CA LEU A 127 -10.56 5.21 4.01
C LEU A 127 -10.38 3.74 4.37
N ASP A 128 -10.75 3.37 5.59
CA ASP A 128 -10.72 2.01 6.13
C ASP A 128 -12.08 1.65 6.72
N GLY A 129 -12.46 0.38 6.63
CA GLY A 129 -13.62 -0.19 7.32
C GLY A 129 -14.45 -1.09 6.42
N THR A 130 -15.73 -1.26 6.75
CA THR A 130 -16.65 -2.04 5.90
C THR A 130 -16.87 -1.37 4.55
N VAL A 131 -17.33 -2.13 3.55
CA VAL A 131 -17.72 -1.58 2.23
C VAL A 131 -18.69 -0.39 2.40
N ASN A 132 -19.66 -0.48 3.29
CA ASN A 132 -20.60 0.62 3.54
C ASN A 132 -19.90 1.86 4.11
N ALA A 133 -19.04 1.68 5.12
CA ALA A 133 -18.35 2.78 5.78
C ALA A 133 -17.43 3.54 4.82
N VAL A 134 -16.61 2.83 4.04
CA VAL A 134 -15.66 3.48 3.12
C VAL A 134 -16.35 4.17 1.96
N PHE A 135 -17.45 3.60 1.43
CA PHE A 135 -18.18 4.26 0.33
C PHE A 135 -19.07 5.41 0.80
N ALA A 136 -19.59 5.37 2.03
CA ALA A 136 -20.24 6.52 2.65
C ALA A 136 -19.24 7.66 2.84
N GLY A 137 -18.08 7.37 3.44
CA GLY A 137 -17.01 8.36 3.63
C GLY A 137 -16.50 8.93 2.30
N LEU A 138 -16.37 8.11 1.26
CA LEU A 138 -15.99 8.60 -0.08
C LEU A 138 -17.04 9.56 -0.63
N GLY A 139 -18.33 9.24 -0.46
CA GLY A 139 -19.44 10.11 -0.86
C GLY A 139 -19.41 11.46 -0.14
N ASP A 140 -19.18 11.46 1.17
CA ASP A 140 -19.06 12.67 1.98
C ASP A 140 -17.90 13.55 1.47
N ARG A 141 -16.72 12.96 1.23
CA ARG A 141 -15.56 13.70 0.68
C ARG A 141 -15.82 14.28 -0.71
N ILE A 142 -16.52 13.54 -1.58
CA ILE A 142 -16.91 14.02 -2.91
C ILE A 142 -17.80 15.26 -2.80
N SER A 143 -18.78 15.22 -1.90
CA SER A 143 -19.68 16.34 -1.65
C SER A 143 -18.95 17.54 -1.03
N ASP A 144 -18.24 17.32 0.08
CA ASP A 144 -17.60 18.37 0.87
C ASP A 144 -16.53 19.12 0.07
N HIS A 145 -15.73 18.38 -0.71
CA HIS A 145 -14.61 18.97 -1.45
C HIS A 145 -14.97 19.30 -2.90
N LYS A 146 -16.22 19.06 -3.33
CA LYS A 146 -16.69 19.27 -4.72
C LYS A 146 -15.77 18.58 -5.73
N ILE A 147 -15.49 17.31 -5.51
CA ILE A 147 -14.64 16.50 -6.39
C ILE A 147 -15.38 16.29 -7.71
N GLN A 148 -14.72 16.55 -8.83
CA GLN A 148 -15.31 16.38 -10.17
C GLN A 148 -15.12 14.96 -10.69
N GLY A 149 -14.00 14.31 -10.37
CA GLY A 149 -13.72 12.98 -10.87
C GLY A 149 -12.72 12.19 -10.04
N ILE A 150 -12.69 10.88 -10.32
CA ILE A 150 -11.74 9.92 -9.75
C ILE A 150 -10.86 9.41 -10.88
N GLU A 151 -9.54 9.54 -10.74
CA GLU A 151 -8.58 9.00 -11.70
C GLU A 151 -8.17 7.58 -11.37
N VAL A 152 -8.01 7.29 -10.07
CA VAL A 152 -7.57 5.99 -9.57
C VAL A 152 -8.42 5.63 -8.36
N LEU A 153 -8.86 4.37 -8.31
CA LEU A 153 -9.45 3.77 -7.14
C LEU A 153 -8.69 2.48 -6.82
N GLU A 154 -8.07 2.43 -5.64
CA GLU A 154 -7.44 1.23 -5.10
C GLU A 154 -8.31 0.62 -4.00
N LEU A 155 -8.51 -0.68 -4.07
CA LEU A 155 -9.25 -1.48 -3.09
C LEU A 155 -8.32 -2.57 -2.57
N SER A 156 -8.07 -2.62 -1.27
CA SER A 156 -7.13 -3.60 -0.70
C SER A 156 -7.61 -4.25 0.60
N VAL A 157 -7.23 -5.53 0.75
CA VAL A 157 -7.56 -6.39 1.89
C VAL A 157 -6.36 -7.26 2.24
N ASN A 158 -6.21 -7.59 3.51
CA ASN A 158 -5.10 -8.40 4.02
C ASN A 158 -5.52 -9.53 4.99
N GLN A 159 -6.83 -9.69 5.22
CA GLN A 159 -7.37 -10.81 6.00
C GLN A 159 -7.77 -11.95 5.06
N VAL A 160 -7.58 -13.20 5.50
CA VAL A 160 -7.86 -14.40 4.68
C VAL A 160 -9.31 -14.42 4.19
N MET A 161 -10.28 -14.14 5.07
CA MET A 161 -11.68 -14.13 4.68
C MET A 161 -11.99 -13.02 3.68
N ASP A 162 -11.50 -11.81 3.92
CA ASP A 162 -11.75 -10.67 3.03
C ASP A 162 -11.05 -10.81 1.68
N TYR A 163 -9.82 -11.34 1.66
CA TYR A 163 -9.11 -11.73 0.46
C TYR A 163 -9.94 -12.68 -0.42
N ARG A 164 -10.52 -13.71 0.20
CA ARG A 164 -11.36 -14.69 -0.51
C ARG A 164 -12.63 -14.03 -1.05
N LYS A 165 -13.32 -13.25 -0.21
CA LYS A 165 -14.55 -12.56 -0.61
C LYS A 165 -14.29 -11.58 -1.76
N LEU A 166 -13.27 -10.72 -1.64
CA LEU A 166 -12.90 -9.76 -2.67
C LEU A 166 -12.43 -10.44 -3.97
N GLY A 167 -11.63 -11.50 -3.86
CA GLY A 167 -11.17 -12.27 -5.02
C GLY A 167 -12.31 -12.90 -5.82
N THR A 168 -13.42 -13.29 -5.18
CA THR A 168 -14.62 -13.75 -5.90
C THR A 168 -15.42 -12.63 -6.56
N ALA A 169 -15.42 -11.43 -5.97
CA ALA A 169 -16.14 -10.27 -6.50
C ALA A 169 -15.40 -9.58 -7.66
N ILE A 170 -14.11 -9.86 -7.85
CA ILE A 170 -13.25 -9.18 -8.84
C ILE A 170 -13.76 -9.27 -10.28
N SER A 171 -14.39 -10.39 -10.64
CA SER A 171 -14.93 -10.63 -11.98
C SER A 171 -16.01 -9.61 -12.37
N LEU A 172 -16.72 -9.09 -11.37
CA LEU A 172 -17.75 -8.08 -11.54
C LEU A 172 -17.16 -6.68 -11.77
N LEU A 173 -15.86 -6.51 -11.51
CA LEU A 173 -15.12 -5.28 -11.81
C LEU A 173 -14.49 -5.27 -13.21
N GLN A 174 -14.71 -6.31 -14.03
CA GLN A 174 -14.06 -6.49 -15.33
C GLN A 174 -14.21 -5.29 -16.27
N ARG A 175 -15.35 -4.57 -16.22
CA ARG A 175 -15.59 -3.39 -17.09
C ARG A 175 -14.56 -2.28 -16.91
N TRP A 176 -13.89 -2.22 -15.75
CA TRP A 176 -12.87 -1.23 -15.41
C TRP A 176 -11.44 -1.75 -15.55
N GLN A 177 -11.25 -2.93 -16.16
CA GLN A 177 -9.94 -3.52 -16.46
C GLN A 177 -8.97 -3.55 -15.26
N PRO A 178 -9.38 -4.16 -14.12
CA PRO A 178 -8.63 -4.08 -12.88
C PRO A 178 -7.21 -4.63 -13.02
N GLN A 179 -6.24 -3.88 -12.48
CA GLN A 179 -4.89 -4.35 -12.24
C GLN A 179 -4.80 -4.94 -10.84
N ILE A 180 -4.22 -6.13 -10.75
CA ILE A 180 -4.16 -6.92 -9.53
C ILE A 180 -2.73 -6.97 -9.04
N ASP A 181 -2.56 -6.76 -7.76
CA ASP A 181 -1.35 -7.07 -7.00
C ASP A 181 -1.77 -8.01 -5.86
N GLN A 182 -1.20 -9.21 -5.82
CA GLN A 182 -1.46 -10.15 -4.73
C GLN A 182 -0.16 -10.77 -4.20
N THR A 183 -0.18 -11.03 -2.89
CA THR A 183 0.75 -11.94 -2.25
C THR A 183 -0.04 -12.94 -1.42
N ALA A 184 0.31 -14.22 -1.49
CA ALA A 184 -0.29 -15.27 -0.68
C ALA A 184 0.81 -16.22 -0.22
N THR A 185 1.02 -16.29 1.09
CA THR A 185 1.87 -17.30 1.75
C THR A 185 0.96 -18.19 2.56
N ILE A 186 0.90 -19.48 2.24
CA ILE A 186 -0.05 -20.44 2.81
C ILE A 186 0.71 -21.67 3.28
N GLN A 187 0.41 -22.13 4.48
CA GLN A 187 0.91 -23.37 5.06
C GLN A 187 -0.28 -24.24 5.49
N THR A 188 -0.31 -25.49 5.03
CA THR A 188 -1.37 -26.46 5.36
C THR A 188 -0.77 -27.85 5.50
N GLY A 189 -0.70 -28.38 6.73
CA GLY A 189 0.05 -29.61 7.02
C GLY A 189 1.51 -29.47 6.55
N ASP A 190 1.94 -30.39 5.69
CA ASP A 190 3.30 -30.41 5.10
C ASP A 190 3.43 -29.55 3.83
N GLN A 191 2.36 -28.90 3.37
CA GLN A 191 2.37 -28.09 2.16
C GLN A 191 2.65 -26.63 2.47
N PHE A 192 3.59 -26.04 1.72
CA PHE A 192 3.89 -24.61 1.75
C PHE A 192 3.77 -24.04 0.33
N VAL A 193 3.00 -22.96 0.20
CA VAL A 193 2.79 -22.24 -1.06
C VAL A 193 3.07 -20.77 -0.85
N ARG A 194 3.91 -20.19 -1.71
CA ARG A 194 4.07 -18.75 -1.85
C ARG A 194 3.77 -18.35 -3.28
N LEU A 195 2.81 -17.44 -3.44
CA LEU A 195 2.43 -16.87 -4.72
C LEU A 195 2.54 -15.35 -4.65
N GLU A 196 3.14 -14.78 -5.67
CA GLU A 196 3.14 -13.35 -5.95
C GLU A 196 2.64 -13.19 -7.37
N TYR A 197 1.69 -12.29 -7.58
CA TYR A 197 1.15 -12.03 -8.90
C TYR A 197 0.86 -10.57 -9.08
N GLN A 198 1.27 -10.06 -10.23
CA GLN A 198 0.95 -8.73 -10.67
C GLN A 198 0.47 -8.77 -12.12
N GLY A 199 -0.66 -8.12 -12.40
CA GLY A 199 -1.12 -7.92 -13.76
C GLY A 199 -2.64 -7.93 -13.88
N GLN A 200 -3.11 -8.37 -15.04
CA GLN A 200 -4.53 -8.30 -15.38
C GLN A 200 -5.36 -9.40 -14.71
N MET A 201 -6.63 -9.11 -14.46
CA MET A 201 -7.61 -10.04 -13.87
C MET A 201 -7.55 -11.49 -14.38
N ARG A 202 -7.36 -11.71 -15.70
CA ARG A 202 -7.33 -13.07 -16.28
C ARG A 202 -6.21 -13.94 -15.70
N GLY A 203 -5.02 -13.38 -15.50
CA GLY A 203 -3.91 -14.13 -14.92
C GLY A 203 -4.08 -14.35 -13.42
N PHE A 204 -4.74 -13.43 -12.71
CA PHE A 204 -5.13 -13.67 -11.32
C PHE A 204 -6.11 -14.86 -11.21
N GLN A 205 -7.14 -14.87 -12.06
CA GLN A 205 -8.20 -15.89 -12.04
C GLN A 205 -7.67 -17.31 -12.28
N SER A 206 -6.61 -17.49 -13.07
CA SER A 206 -6.03 -18.82 -13.34
C SER A 206 -5.44 -19.49 -12.10
N PHE A 207 -5.02 -18.72 -11.09
CA PHE A 207 -4.44 -19.26 -9.85
C PHE A 207 -5.38 -19.13 -8.64
N PHE A 208 -6.37 -18.23 -8.70
CA PHE A 208 -7.23 -17.92 -7.57
C PHE A 208 -8.03 -19.14 -7.07
N SER A 209 -8.49 -20.02 -7.96
CA SER A 209 -9.21 -21.25 -7.56
C SER A 209 -8.35 -22.16 -6.68
N THR A 210 -7.10 -22.39 -7.06
CA THR A 210 -6.13 -23.19 -6.31
C THR A 210 -5.83 -22.56 -4.96
N ILE A 211 -5.54 -21.25 -4.94
CA ILE A 211 -5.28 -20.50 -3.71
C ILE A 211 -6.48 -20.55 -2.77
N ASN A 212 -7.69 -20.30 -3.28
CA ASN A 212 -8.92 -20.33 -2.50
C ASN A 212 -9.20 -21.74 -1.94
N SER A 213 -8.85 -22.81 -2.67
CA SER A 213 -8.93 -24.19 -2.17
C SER A 213 -8.00 -24.41 -0.96
N LEU A 214 -6.73 -24.00 -1.07
CA LEU A 214 -5.76 -24.12 0.01
C LEU A 214 -6.16 -23.32 1.26
N LEU A 215 -6.71 -22.11 1.06
CA LEU A 215 -7.23 -21.27 2.16
C LEU A 215 -8.50 -21.81 2.82
N ASN A 216 -9.17 -22.81 2.22
CA ASN A 216 -10.33 -23.48 2.82
C ASN A 216 -9.93 -24.69 3.68
N SER A 217 -8.67 -25.13 3.64
CA SER A 217 -8.21 -26.23 4.48
C SER A 217 -8.36 -25.86 5.97
N PRO A 218 -8.85 -26.78 6.82
CA PRO A 218 -9.14 -26.48 8.23
C PRO A 218 -7.91 -26.05 9.03
N ASP A 219 -6.72 -26.49 8.62
CA ASP A 219 -5.44 -26.18 9.29
C ASP A 219 -4.60 -25.13 8.53
N ALA A 220 -5.21 -24.40 7.58
CA ALA A 220 -4.49 -23.42 6.78
C ALA A 220 -4.07 -22.20 7.61
N GLN A 221 -2.77 -21.96 7.71
CA GLN A 221 -2.21 -20.69 8.16
C GLN A 221 -1.77 -19.88 6.96
N ALA A 222 -2.19 -18.62 6.88
CA ALA A 222 -1.88 -17.80 5.73
C ALA A 222 -1.63 -16.33 6.05
N THR A 223 -0.71 -15.74 5.31
CA THR A 223 -0.56 -14.28 5.17
C THR A 223 -0.91 -13.92 3.73
N VAL A 224 -1.90 -13.06 3.56
CA VAL A 224 -2.39 -12.66 2.24
C VAL A 224 -2.45 -11.15 2.10
N SER A 225 -2.32 -10.66 0.88
CA SER A 225 -2.63 -9.30 0.49
C SER A 225 -3.22 -9.34 -0.90
N LEU A 226 -4.30 -8.61 -1.12
CA LEU A 226 -4.89 -8.39 -2.44
C LEU A 226 -5.18 -6.91 -2.58
N LYS A 227 -4.60 -6.30 -3.61
CA LYS A 227 -4.88 -4.94 -4.06
C LYS A 227 -5.43 -4.97 -5.48
N ILE A 228 -6.51 -4.24 -5.69
CA ILE A 228 -7.16 -4.03 -6.98
C ILE A 228 -7.05 -2.55 -7.29
N THR A 229 -6.39 -2.22 -8.40
CA THR A 229 -6.28 -0.85 -8.91
C THR A 229 -7.17 -0.69 -10.13
N LEU A 230 -8.10 0.26 -10.07
CA LEU A 230 -8.92 0.72 -11.19
C LEU A 230 -8.39 2.08 -11.64
N GLU A 231 -7.93 2.18 -12.88
CA GLU A 231 -7.49 3.45 -13.48
C GLU A 231 -8.51 3.92 -14.51
N PHE A 232 -8.93 5.17 -14.42
CA PHE A 232 -9.96 5.76 -15.28
C PHE A 232 -9.35 6.76 -16.25
N LYS A 233 -9.44 6.47 -17.54
CA LYS A 233 -8.96 7.32 -18.64
C LYS A 233 -10.09 7.50 -19.67
N PRO A 234 -10.84 8.62 -19.67
CA PRO A 234 -10.72 9.79 -18.78
C PRO A 234 -11.19 9.49 -17.34
N ALA A 235 -10.94 10.43 -16.41
CA ALA A 235 -11.36 10.32 -15.01
C ALA A 235 -12.85 9.99 -14.90
N LEU A 236 -13.20 9.09 -13.99
CA LEU A 236 -14.58 8.70 -13.72
C LEU A 236 -15.31 9.87 -13.07
N PRO A 237 -16.42 10.39 -13.66
CA PRO A 237 -17.19 11.44 -13.03
C PRO A 237 -17.65 11.01 -11.64
N ALA A 238 -17.41 11.85 -10.63
CA ALA A 238 -17.71 11.59 -9.23
C ALA A 238 -19.21 11.78 -8.92
N ASN A 239 -20.07 11.17 -9.73
CA ASN A 239 -21.51 11.15 -9.53
C ASN A 239 -21.94 9.90 -8.73
N ALA A 240 -23.11 9.99 -8.09
CA ALA A 240 -23.61 8.92 -7.24
C ALA A 240 -23.78 7.57 -7.96
N SER A 241 -24.15 7.58 -9.24
CA SER A 241 -24.43 6.34 -9.99
C SER A 241 -23.17 5.52 -10.30
N ASN A 242 -22.04 6.18 -10.60
CA ASN A 242 -20.78 5.51 -10.86
C ASN A 242 -20.21 4.87 -9.59
N ILE A 243 -20.20 5.62 -8.49
CA ILE A 243 -19.72 5.16 -7.19
C ILE A 243 -20.62 4.04 -6.65
N SER A 244 -21.95 4.18 -6.78
CA SER A 244 -22.89 3.15 -6.35
C SER A 244 -22.73 1.86 -7.16
N SER A 245 -22.36 1.95 -8.45
CA SER A 245 -22.13 0.76 -9.28
C SER A 245 -20.93 -0.06 -8.81
N ILE A 246 -19.85 0.60 -8.36
CA ILE A 246 -18.68 -0.10 -7.80
C ILE A 246 -19.04 -0.70 -6.43
N LYS A 247 -19.71 0.09 -5.58
CA LYS A 247 -20.18 -0.36 -4.27
C LYS A 247 -21.08 -1.59 -4.36
N GLN A 248 -22.10 -1.56 -5.23
CA GLN A 248 -23.07 -2.64 -5.40
C GLN A 248 -22.40 -3.96 -5.82
N THR A 249 -21.33 -3.88 -6.60
CA THR A 249 -20.51 -5.04 -6.95
C THR A 249 -19.84 -5.65 -5.72
N LEU A 250 -19.26 -4.82 -4.86
CA LEU A 250 -18.58 -5.26 -3.64
C LEU A 250 -19.56 -5.76 -2.57
N ASP A 251 -20.78 -5.21 -2.52
CA ASP A 251 -21.85 -5.66 -1.62
C ASP A 251 -22.34 -7.08 -1.91
N ARG A 252 -22.07 -7.64 -3.10
CA ARG A 252 -22.43 -9.04 -3.41
C ARG A 252 -21.67 -10.05 -2.57
N ASN A 253 -20.45 -9.70 -2.14
CA ASN A 253 -19.68 -10.50 -1.21
C ASN A 253 -18.91 -9.59 -0.26
N PRO A 254 -19.59 -9.06 0.79
CA PRO A 254 -19.07 -7.94 1.57
C PRO A 254 -17.89 -8.38 2.43
N VAL A 255 -16.76 -7.70 2.21
CA VAL A 255 -15.61 -7.78 3.10
C VAL A 255 -15.87 -7.03 4.40
N GLU A 256 -15.28 -7.51 5.49
CA GLU A 256 -15.39 -6.89 6.81
C GLU A 256 -14.48 -5.67 6.92
N ARG A 257 -13.26 -5.77 6.36
CA ARG A 257 -12.29 -4.68 6.37
C ARG A 257 -11.68 -4.45 5.00
N LEU A 258 -12.12 -3.36 4.36
CA LEU A 258 -11.64 -2.84 3.09
C LEU A 258 -10.83 -1.57 3.33
N ASN A 259 -9.67 -1.47 2.70
CA ASN A 259 -8.95 -0.21 2.57
C ASN A 259 -9.20 0.34 1.16
N LEU A 260 -9.60 1.60 1.09
CA LEU A 260 -9.89 2.32 -0.14
C LEU A 260 -8.96 3.52 -0.23
N MET A 261 -8.23 3.64 -1.34
CA MET A 261 -7.55 4.87 -1.72
C MET A 261 -8.15 5.38 -3.03
N ALA A 262 -8.44 6.68 -3.11
CA ALA A 262 -8.89 7.33 -4.33
C ALA A 262 -8.00 8.52 -4.66
N ARG A 263 -7.52 8.58 -5.91
CA ARG A 263 -6.89 9.79 -6.47
C ARG A 263 -7.94 10.57 -7.25
N VAL A 264 -8.08 11.86 -6.94
CA VAL A 264 -9.22 12.68 -7.38
C VAL A 264 -8.79 13.94 -8.11
N VAL A 265 -9.73 14.46 -8.92
CA VAL A 265 -9.60 15.72 -9.65
C VAL A 265 -10.77 16.65 -9.31
N TYR A 266 -10.48 17.95 -9.34
CA TYR A 266 -11.37 19.03 -8.90
C TYR A 266 -11.87 19.91 -10.02
#